data_AF-A0A661MHV7-F1
#
_entry.id   AF-A0A661MHV7-F1
#
_cell.length_a   1.000
_cell.length_b   1.000
_cell.length_c   1.000
_cell.angle_alpha   90.00
_cell.angle_beta   90.00
_cell.angle_gamma   90.00
#
_symmetry.space_group_name_H-M   'P 1'
#
loop_
_entity.id
_entity.type
_entity.pdbx_description
1 polymer ?
#
loop_
_entity_poly.entity_id
_entity_poly.type
_entity_poly.pdbx_seq_one_letter_code
_entity_poly.pdbx_strand_id
1 'polypeptide(L)'
;MLEAVRQRAKENEMPCAVAFDIARDLNVQPSEVGFALDYSEIRLVKCQLGLFGYKPQKSIVSPSSSVSQDLEKDIKVRLKNGRLPCKEAWALASERGLRKMEVSSACEALGIKISECQLGAF
;
A
#
# COMPACT_ATOMS: atom_id res chain seq x y z
N MET A 1 -20.05 -7.97 -0.84
CA MET A 1 -18.85 -7.30 -1.41
C MET A 1 -19.21 -6.04 -2.19
N LEU A 2 -19.83 -6.14 -3.39
CA LEU A 2 -20.08 -4.98 -4.27
C LEU A 2 -20.89 -3.86 -3.62
N GLU A 3 -21.93 -4.22 -2.87
CA GLU A 3 -22.74 -3.24 -2.12
C GLU A 3 -21.90 -2.49 -1.09
N ALA A 4 -21.11 -3.18 -0.27
CA ALA A 4 -20.24 -2.57 0.73
C ALA A 4 -19.20 -1.62 0.09
N VAL A 5 -18.66 -2.01 -1.06
CA VAL A 5 -17.72 -1.18 -1.83
C VAL A 5 -18.41 0.08 -2.35
N ARG A 6 -19.59 -0.04 -2.98
CA ARG A 6 -20.35 1.10 -3.51
C ARG A 6 -20.83 2.06 -2.42
N GLN A 7 -21.26 1.54 -1.28
CA GLN A 7 -21.73 2.35 -0.15
C GLN A 7 -20.62 3.18 0.51
N ARG A 8 -19.38 2.66 0.54
CA ARG A 8 -18.24 3.34 1.18
C ARG A 8 -17.44 4.21 0.22
N ALA A 9 -17.63 4.05 -1.09
CA ALA A 9 -16.99 4.88 -2.10
C ALA A 9 -17.56 6.31 -2.07
N LYS A 10 -16.70 7.29 -2.39
CA LYS A 10 -17.09 8.69 -2.56
C LYS A 10 -16.57 9.17 -3.90
N GLU A 11 -17.44 9.73 -4.74
CA GLU A 11 -17.06 10.24 -6.07
C GLU A 11 -16.31 9.21 -6.94
N ASN A 12 -16.72 7.94 -6.89
CA ASN A 12 -16.03 6.80 -7.52
C ASN A 12 -14.56 6.63 -7.10
N GLU A 13 -14.18 7.14 -5.92
CA GLU A 13 -12.86 6.95 -5.33
C GLU A 13 -12.97 6.25 -3.96
N MET A 14 -11.96 5.44 -3.62
CA MET A 14 -11.85 4.80 -2.32
C MET A 14 -10.43 4.86 -1.77
N PRO A 15 -10.20 5.40 -0.55
CA PRO A 15 -8.91 5.33 0.11
C PRO A 15 -8.49 3.88 0.39
N CYS A 16 -7.20 3.59 0.25
CA CYS A 16 -6.64 2.27 0.59
C CYS A 16 -7.02 1.80 2.00
N ALA A 17 -7.00 2.69 3.00
CA ALA A 17 -7.44 2.35 4.36
C ALA A 17 -8.89 1.82 4.41
N VAL A 18 -9.82 2.48 3.72
CA VAL A 18 -11.23 2.09 3.69
C VAL A 18 -11.43 0.73 3.01
N ALA A 19 -10.70 0.46 1.93
CA ALA A 19 -10.75 -0.84 1.26
C ALA A 19 -10.29 -1.99 2.18
N PHE A 20 -9.23 -1.76 2.98
CA PHE A 20 -8.80 -2.74 3.98
C PHE A 20 -9.79 -2.90 5.14
N ASP A 21 -10.47 -1.83 5.55
CA ASP A 21 -11.56 -1.94 6.53
C ASP A 21 -12.68 -2.83 6.01
N ILE A 22 -13.07 -2.71 4.73
CA ILE A 22 -14.04 -3.63 4.11
C ILE A 22 -13.54 -5.07 4.15
N ALA A 23 -12.27 -5.31 3.80
CA ALA A 23 -11.68 -6.64 3.81
C ALA A 23 -11.77 -7.28 5.21
N ARG A 24 -11.43 -6.50 6.25
CA ARG A 24 -11.52 -6.94 7.65
C ARG A 24 -12.96 -7.20 8.07
N ASP A 25 -13.87 -6.26 7.81
CA ASP A 25 -15.26 -6.34 8.27
C ASP A 25 -16.02 -7.51 7.61
N LEU A 26 -15.66 -7.86 6.37
CA LEU A 26 -16.25 -8.99 5.64
C LEU A 26 -15.44 -10.31 5.80
N ASN A 27 -14.30 -10.27 6.48
CA ASN A 27 -13.37 -11.39 6.64
C ASN A 27 -12.95 -12.05 5.30
N VAL A 28 -12.51 -11.23 4.35
CA VAL A 28 -12.11 -11.62 2.99
C VAL A 28 -10.70 -11.13 2.67
N GLN A 29 -10.08 -11.65 1.61
CA GLN A 29 -8.76 -11.18 1.21
C GLN A 29 -8.83 -9.75 0.64
N PRO A 30 -7.83 -8.89 0.90
CA PRO A 30 -7.78 -7.55 0.31
C PRO A 30 -7.84 -7.56 -1.23
N SER A 31 -7.26 -8.57 -1.88
CA SER A 31 -7.30 -8.72 -3.34
C SER A 31 -8.72 -8.88 -3.88
N GLU A 32 -9.62 -9.51 -3.12
CA GLU A 32 -11.04 -9.64 -3.50
C GLU A 32 -11.76 -8.28 -3.44
N VAL A 33 -11.41 -7.43 -2.47
CA VAL A 33 -11.90 -6.05 -2.43
C VAL A 33 -11.34 -5.24 -3.60
N GLY A 34 -10.06 -5.43 -3.92
CA GLY A 34 -9.41 -4.85 -5.10
C GLY A 34 -10.16 -5.17 -6.39
N PHE A 35 -10.44 -6.45 -6.63
CA PHE A 35 -11.23 -6.90 -7.77
C PHE A 35 -12.63 -6.27 -7.81
N ALA A 36 -13.30 -6.17 -6.66
CA ALA A 36 -14.61 -5.56 -6.55
C ALA A 36 -14.61 -4.04 -6.84
N LEU A 37 -13.53 -3.35 -6.48
CA LEU A 37 -13.32 -1.94 -6.81
C LEU A 37 -13.16 -1.76 -8.32
N ASP A 38 -12.28 -2.55 -8.94
CA ASP A 38 -12.05 -2.51 -10.39
C ASP A 38 -13.33 -2.82 -11.17
N TYR A 39 -14.04 -3.88 -10.76
CA TYR A 39 -15.33 -4.26 -11.37
C TYR A 39 -16.41 -3.19 -11.22
N SER A 40 -16.35 -2.38 -10.15
CA SER A 40 -17.30 -1.30 -9.91
C SER A 40 -16.82 0.05 -10.45
N GLU A 41 -15.71 0.08 -11.21
CA GLU A 41 -15.09 1.29 -11.76
C GLU A 41 -14.75 2.33 -10.67
N ILE A 42 -14.47 1.87 -9.44
CA ILE A 42 -14.09 2.72 -8.32
C ILE A 42 -12.57 2.77 -8.23
N ARG A 43 -12.01 3.97 -8.38
CA ARG A 43 -10.57 4.20 -8.34
C ARG A 43 -10.04 4.13 -6.91
N LEU A 44 -9.04 3.30 -6.69
CA LEU A 44 -8.28 3.27 -5.45
C LEU A 44 -7.40 4.54 -5.33
N VAL A 45 -7.51 5.24 -4.20
CA VAL A 45 -6.77 6.48 -3.89
C VAL A 45 -6.08 6.40 -2.53
N LYS A 46 -5.27 7.42 -2.20
CA LYS A 46 -4.61 7.58 -0.90
C LYS A 46 -3.97 6.28 -0.38
N CYS A 47 -3.03 5.75 -1.16
CA CYS A 47 -2.27 4.55 -0.80
C CYS A 47 -1.64 4.70 0.59
N GLN A 48 -1.77 3.70 1.48
CA GLN A 48 -1.19 3.81 2.84
C GLN A 48 0.35 3.81 2.88
N LEU A 49 1.01 3.42 1.79
CA LEU A 49 2.45 3.60 1.58
C LEU A 49 2.78 4.91 0.88
N GLY A 50 1.80 5.78 0.58
CA GLY A 50 2.03 7.08 -0.05
C GLY A 50 2.34 7.07 -1.55
N LEU A 51 2.41 5.90 -2.20
CA LEU A 51 3.00 5.73 -3.54
C LEU A 51 2.11 6.17 -4.71
N PHE A 52 0.79 6.20 -4.53
CA PHE A 52 -0.15 6.56 -5.58
C PHE A 52 -1.48 7.07 -5.01
N GLY A 53 -2.30 7.67 -5.90
CA GLY A 53 -3.67 8.04 -5.58
C GLY A 53 -3.79 9.34 -4.79
N TYR A 54 -2.77 10.19 -4.87
CA TYR A 54 -2.76 11.54 -4.30
C TYR A 54 -2.93 12.60 -5.41
N LYS A 55 -3.34 13.81 -5.01
CA LYS A 55 -3.50 14.97 -5.90
C LYS A 55 -2.91 16.20 -5.19
N PRO A 56 -2.23 17.13 -5.90
CA PRO A 56 -1.97 17.14 -7.35
C PRO A 56 -0.86 16.17 -7.79
N GLN A 57 0.01 15.75 -6.87
CA GLN A 57 1.11 14.82 -7.14
C GLN A 57 0.66 13.37 -7.01
N LYS A 58 1.12 12.49 -7.90
CA LYS A 58 0.73 11.07 -7.90
C LYS A 58 1.11 10.35 -6.60
N SER A 59 2.35 10.58 -6.13
CA SER A 59 2.92 10.05 -4.89
C SER A 59 3.20 11.21 -3.93
N ILE A 60 3.16 10.93 -2.62
CA ILE A 60 3.54 11.86 -1.56
C ILE A 60 4.75 11.36 -0.75
N VAL A 61 5.36 10.24 -1.15
CA VAL A 61 6.58 9.74 -0.51
C VAL A 61 7.77 10.55 -1.01
N SER A 62 8.61 10.99 -0.08
CA SER A 62 9.95 11.49 -0.39
C SER A 62 10.99 10.49 0.11
N PRO A 63 12.13 10.33 -0.59
CA PRO A 63 13.23 9.51 -0.11
C PRO A 63 13.71 9.96 1.27
N SER A 64 14.00 9.00 2.15
CA SER A 64 14.58 9.30 3.47
C SER A 64 15.98 9.89 3.30
N SER A 65 16.36 10.83 4.18
CA SER A 65 17.72 11.42 4.19
C SER A 65 18.79 10.41 4.60
N SER A 66 18.41 9.41 5.40
CA SER A 66 19.26 8.28 5.76
C SER A 66 18.42 7.03 6.01
N VAL A 67 19.03 5.86 5.82
CA VAL A 67 18.45 4.56 6.13
C VAL A 67 19.44 3.82 7.02
N SER A 68 18.99 3.33 8.17
CA SER A 68 19.87 2.56 9.06
C SER A 68 20.24 1.23 8.42
N GLN A 69 21.45 0.73 8.72
CA GLN A 69 21.93 -0.53 8.17
C GLN A 69 21.01 -1.70 8.54
N ASP A 70 20.44 -1.70 9.75
CA ASP A 70 19.46 -2.70 10.19
C ASP A 70 18.18 -2.66 9.35
N LEU A 71 17.65 -1.48 9.07
CA LEU A 71 16.44 -1.34 8.25
C LEU A 71 16.72 -1.75 6.78
N GLU A 72 17.86 -1.34 6.23
CA GLU A 72 18.27 -1.75 4.88
C GLU A 72 18.41 -3.27 4.77
N LYS A 73 19.06 -3.91 5.75
CA LYS A 73 19.20 -5.37 5.79
C LYS A 73 17.84 -6.06 5.82
N ASP A 74 16.93 -5.56 6.65
CA ASP A 74 15.58 -6.09 6.77
C ASP A 74 14.73 -5.92 5.52
N ILE A 75 14.89 -4.80 4.81
CA ILE A 75 14.25 -4.59 3.51
C ILE A 75 14.80 -5.63 2.52
N LYS A 76 16.13 -5.78 2.44
CA LYS A 76 16.80 -6.68 1.48
C LYS A 76 16.39 -8.14 1.62
N VAL A 77 16.23 -8.65 2.84
CA VAL A 77 15.82 -10.05 3.06
C VAL A 77 14.36 -10.33 2.70
N ARG A 78 13.53 -9.29 2.62
CA ARG A 78 12.09 -9.40 2.26
C ARG A 78 11.83 -9.13 0.77
N LEU A 79 12.87 -8.87 -0.03
CA LEU A 79 12.71 -8.63 -1.45
C LEU A 79 12.29 -9.89 -2.20
N LYS A 80 11.39 -9.71 -3.15
CA LYS A 80 11.05 -10.70 -4.18
C LYS A 80 11.40 -10.11 -5.53
N ASN A 81 12.28 -10.78 -6.27
CA ASN A 81 12.76 -10.31 -7.58
C ASN A 81 13.29 -8.86 -7.54
N GLY A 82 14.01 -8.49 -6.48
CA GLY A 82 14.58 -7.14 -6.29
C GLY A 82 13.57 -6.05 -5.91
N ARG A 83 12.33 -6.40 -5.58
CA ARG A 83 11.25 -5.47 -5.21
C ARG A 83 10.65 -5.85 -3.86
N LEU A 84 10.15 -4.89 -3.12
CA LEU A 84 9.53 -5.15 -1.81
C LEU A 84 7.99 -5.24 -1.96
N PRO A 85 7.38 -6.41 -1.70
CA PRO A 85 5.91 -6.53 -1.76
C PRO A 85 5.21 -5.62 -0.74
N CYS A 86 4.04 -5.07 -1.08
CA CYS A 86 3.28 -4.17 -0.20
C CYS A 86 2.98 -4.81 1.17
N LYS A 87 2.68 -6.11 1.19
CA LYS A 87 2.45 -6.88 2.42
C LYS A 87 3.70 -6.94 3.29
N GLU A 88 4.86 -7.20 2.70
CA GLU A 88 6.14 -7.24 3.41
C GLU A 88 6.53 -5.87 3.96
N ALA A 89 6.27 -4.80 3.21
CA ALA A 89 6.49 -3.43 3.69
C ALA A 89 5.64 -3.11 4.93
N TRP A 90 4.40 -3.61 4.99
CA TRP A 90 3.53 -3.42 6.15
C TRP A 90 3.96 -4.28 7.34
N ALA A 91 4.36 -5.53 7.10
CA ALA A 91 4.89 -6.40 8.14
C ALA A 91 6.13 -5.78 8.78
N LEU A 92 7.09 -5.33 7.95
CA LEU A 92 8.30 -4.65 8.41
C LEU A 92 7.98 -3.37 9.21
N ALA A 93 7.02 -2.57 8.73
CA ALA A 93 6.59 -1.38 9.45
C ALA A 93 6.06 -1.74 10.85
N SER A 94 5.21 -2.77 10.95
CA SER A 94 4.65 -3.23 12.22
C SER A 94 5.72 -3.80 13.15
N GLU A 95 6.62 -4.64 12.64
CA GLU A 95 7.67 -5.30 13.42
C GLU A 95 8.67 -4.31 14.01
N ARG A 96 8.95 -3.20 13.29
CA ARG A 96 9.87 -2.15 13.73
C ARG A 96 9.21 -0.96 14.41
N GLY A 97 7.87 -0.96 14.54
CA GLY A 97 7.13 0.17 15.09
C GLY A 97 7.20 1.44 14.23
N LEU A 98 7.44 1.29 12.93
CA LEU A 98 7.51 2.39 11.95
C LEU A 98 6.14 2.66 11.33
N ARG A 99 5.94 3.89 10.85
CA ARG A 99 4.82 4.19 9.95
C ARG A 99 5.08 3.52 8.60
N LYS A 100 4.01 3.06 7.95
CA LYS A 100 4.07 2.44 6.61
C LYS A 100 4.85 3.31 5.61
N MET A 101 4.61 4.62 5.62
CA MET A 101 5.30 5.56 4.74
C MET A 101 6.81 5.71 5.01
N GLU A 102 7.28 5.42 6.22
CA GLU A 102 8.72 5.43 6.53
C GLU A 102 9.43 4.27 5.83
N VAL A 103 8.78 3.10 5.72
CA VAL A 103 9.32 1.97 4.97
C VAL A 103 9.40 2.28 3.48
N SER A 104 8.35 2.85 2.88
CA SER A 104 8.42 3.27 1.47
C SER A 104 9.43 4.39 1.24
N SER A 105 9.59 5.32 2.18
CA SER A 105 10.60 6.39 2.11
C SER A 105 12.03 5.83 2.14
N ALA A 106 12.28 4.81 2.96
CA ALA A 106 13.55 4.08 2.97
C ALA A 106 13.76 3.31 1.66
N CYS A 107 12.73 2.65 1.14
CA CYS A 107 12.81 1.97 -0.17
C CYS A 107 13.17 2.94 -1.30
N GLU A 108 12.53 4.13 -1.36
CA GLU A 108 12.85 5.16 -2.35
C GLU A 108 14.31 5.63 -2.23
N ALA A 109 14.83 5.84 -1.01
CA ALA A 109 16.23 6.21 -0.79
C ALA A 109 17.23 5.12 -1.25
N LEU A 110 16.84 3.85 -1.13
CA LEU A 110 17.65 2.70 -1.56
C LEU A 110 17.45 2.34 -3.05
N GLY A 111 16.60 3.06 -3.78
CA GLY A 111 16.25 2.73 -5.16
C GLY A 111 15.45 1.42 -5.32
N ILE A 112 14.82 0.95 -4.24
CA ILE A 112 14.03 -0.29 -4.20
C ILE A 112 12.58 0.05 -4.48
N LYS A 113 11.99 -0.59 -5.50
CA LYS A 113 10.57 -0.39 -5.83
C LYS A 113 9.68 -1.28 -4.99
N ILE A 114 8.53 -0.75 -4.59
CA ILE A 114 7.44 -1.54 -4.01
C ILE A 114 6.69 -2.29 -5.12
N SER A 115 6.19 -3.49 -4.84
CA SER A 115 5.43 -4.35 -5.76
C SER A 115 4.22 -5.01 -5.09
N GLU A 116 3.44 -5.78 -5.87
CA GLU A 116 2.40 -6.67 -5.37
C GLU A 116 1.46 -5.94 -4.41
N CYS A 117 0.78 -4.90 -4.92
CA CYS A 117 -0.22 -4.21 -4.14
C CYS A 117 -1.25 -5.23 -3.62
N GLN A 118 -1.47 -5.26 -2.31
CA GLN A 118 -2.42 -6.18 -1.68
C GLN A 118 -3.87 -6.02 -2.20
N LEU A 119 -4.20 -4.84 -2.74
CA LEU A 119 -5.50 -4.51 -3.36
C LEU A 119 -5.45 -4.56 -4.90
N GLY A 120 -4.35 -5.03 -5.52
CA GLY A 120 -4.27 -5.21 -6.97
C GLY A 120 -3.97 -3.96 -7.82
N ALA A 121 -3.58 -2.83 -7.22
CA ALA A 121 -3.35 -1.59 -7.98
C ALA A 121 -2.14 -1.61 -8.95
N PHE A 122 -1.11 -2.42 -8.64
CA PHE A 122 0.11 -2.63 -9.43
C PHE A 122 0.93 -3.81 -8.89
#